data_AF-A0A5B7E9T3-F1
#
_entry.id   AF-A0A5B7E9T3-F1
#
_cell.length_a   1.000
_cell.length_b   1.000
_cell.length_c   1.000
_cell.angle_alpha   90.00
_cell.angle_beta   90.00
_cell.angle_gamma   90.00
#
_symmetry.space_group_name_H-M   'P 1'
#
loop_
_entity.id
_entity.type
_entity.pdbx_description
1 polymer ?
#
loop_
_entity_poly.entity_id
_entity_poly.type
_entity_poly.pdbx_seq_one_letter_code
_entity_poly.pdbx_strand_id
1 'polypeptide(L)'
;MDDMRCLSTRLLSGQKIKGKGDAAAVLEWFHEQGVKTVVLSSTDLGTQEELVVLASSITNGSKEKFNAHIPRLPANFTGTGDLFAALLLAWSHHTNNNLKRSVEATLNTMQAILHRTLARAREEAGPGQPLTVRHLELKLVQSLEDIRSPASKVTASPLLS
;
A
#
# COMPACT_ATOMS: atom_id res chain seq x y z
N MET A 1 -2.93 -7.58 21.67
CA MET A 1 -3.62 -6.54 20.87
C MET A 1 -2.64 -5.38 20.73
N ASP A 2 -1.49 -5.67 20.12
CA ASP A 2 -0.40 -4.71 19.94
C ASP A 2 -0.30 -4.35 18.46
N ASP A 3 -0.49 -3.06 18.25
CA ASP A 3 -0.50 -2.25 17.05
C ASP A 3 0.78 -2.41 16.21
N MET A 4 0.69 -3.11 15.06
CA MET A 4 1.86 -3.61 14.32
C MET A 4 1.73 -3.54 12.78
N ARG A 5 1.26 -2.42 12.19
CA ARG A 5 1.41 -2.16 10.75
C ARG A 5 1.78 -0.72 10.45
N CYS A 6 2.99 -0.35 10.90
CA CYS A 6 3.89 0.69 10.34
C CYS A 6 5.23 0.59 11.10
N LEU A 7 5.74 -0.63 11.29
CA LEU A 7 6.90 -0.89 12.16
C LEU A 7 8.12 -0.09 11.71
N SER A 8 8.43 -0.10 10.42
CA SER A 8 9.59 0.60 9.87
C SER A 8 9.52 2.10 10.11
N THR A 9 8.35 2.74 9.96
CA THR A 9 8.23 4.19 10.16
C THR A 9 8.28 4.58 11.63
N ARG A 10 7.75 3.74 12.52
CA ARG A 10 7.91 3.90 13.96
C ARG A 10 9.37 3.77 14.39
N LEU A 11 10.09 2.79 13.83
CA LEU A 11 11.50 2.58 14.14
C LEU A 11 12.38 3.75 13.66
N LEU A 12 12.05 4.35 12.52
CA LEU A 12 12.82 5.46 11.96
C LEU A 12 12.49 6.80 12.63
N SER A 13 11.20 7.12 12.82
CA SER A 13 10.77 8.41 13.35
C SER A 13 10.68 8.45 14.89
N GLY A 14 10.66 7.29 15.55
CA GLY A 14 10.36 7.15 16.97
C GLY A 14 8.88 7.40 17.33
N GLN A 15 8.02 7.72 16.37
CA GLN A 15 6.63 8.13 16.61
C GLN A 15 5.65 6.95 16.45
N LYS A 16 4.64 6.87 17.32
CA LYS A 16 3.53 5.91 17.20
C LYS A 16 2.38 6.55 16.41
N ILE A 17 1.87 5.86 15.41
CA ILE A 17 0.73 6.31 14.60
C ILE A 17 -0.54 5.70 15.19
N LYS A 18 -1.35 6.51 15.88
CA LYS A 18 -2.65 6.09 16.45
C LYS A 18 -3.84 6.77 15.77
N GLY A 19 -3.59 7.91 15.13
CA GLY A 19 -4.60 8.67 14.40
C GLY A 19 -4.06 9.34 13.15
N LYS A 20 -4.96 10.00 12.42
CA LYS A 20 -4.62 10.76 11.21
C LYS A 20 -3.61 11.89 11.48
N GLY A 21 -3.71 12.55 12.64
CA GLY A 21 -2.79 13.60 13.06
C GLY A 21 -1.35 13.09 13.21
N ASP A 22 -1.17 11.96 13.88
CA ASP A 22 0.15 11.32 14.04
C ASP A 22 0.74 10.92 12.68
N ALA A 23 -0.12 10.41 11.79
CA ALA A 23 0.30 10.00 10.46
C ALA A 23 0.78 11.19 9.62
N ALA A 24 0.07 12.33 9.72
CA ALA A 24 0.51 13.58 9.11
C ALA A 24 1.85 14.07 9.70
N ALA A 25 2.04 13.99 11.02
CA ALA A 25 3.28 14.36 11.68
C ALA A 25 4.47 13.49 11.22
N VAL A 26 4.26 12.17 11.07
CA VAL A 26 5.28 11.26 10.54
C VAL A 26 5.64 11.60 9.08
N LEU A 27 4.66 11.92 8.24
CA LEU A 27 4.92 12.37 6.86
C LEU A 27 5.78 13.63 6.84
N GLU A 28 5.45 14.62 7.69
CA GLU A 28 6.23 15.86 7.82
C GLU A 28 7.66 15.58 8.30
N TRP A 29 7.82 14.72 9.30
CA TRP A 29 9.14 14.35 9.82
C TRP A 29 10.05 13.79 8.71
N PHE A 30 9.53 12.90 7.84
CA PHE A 30 10.31 12.38 6.71
C PHE A 30 10.68 13.47 5.71
N HIS A 31 9.79 14.43 5.46
CA HIS A 31 10.08 15.57 4.60
C HIS A 31 11.16 16.49 5.20
N GLU A 32 11.17 16.69 6.52
CA GLU A 32 12.23 17.42 7.24
C GLU A 32 13.59 16.73 7.11
N GLN A 33 13.61 15.39 6.96
CA GLN A 33 14.84 14.63 6.65
C GLN A 33 15.26 14.72 5.17
N GLY A 34 14.55 15.50 4.34
CA GLY A 34 14.85 15.69 2.92
C GLY A 34 14.21 14.67 1.98
N VAL A 35 13.36 13.77 2.48
CA VAL A 35 12.66 12.80 1.63
C VAL A 35 11.53 13.51 0.88
N LYS A 36 11.63 13.57 -0.44
CA LYS A 36 10.65 14.30 -1.27
C LYS A 36 9.30 13.62 -1.33
N THR A 37 9.28 12.29 -1.46
CA THR A 37 8.05 11.51 -1.60
C THR A 37 8.03 10.39 -0.56
N VAL A 38 6.96 10.33 0.21
CA VAL A 38 6.77 9.39 1.32
C VAL A 38 5.44 8.69 1.11
N VAL A 39 5.43 7.36 1.19
CA VAL A 39 4.21 6.56 1.11
C VAL A 39 4.17 5.56 2.25
N LEU A 40 3.17 5.69 3.12
CA LEU A 40 2.81 4.72 4.14
C LEU A 40 1.87 3.69 3.50
N SER A 41 2.44 2.57 3.04
CA SER A 41 1.76 1.56 2.21
C SER A 41 0.59 0.84 2.89
N SER A 42 0.55 0.83 4.23
CA SER A 42 -0.56 0.30 5.01
C SER A 42 -0.54 0.89 6.42
N THR A 43 -1.68 1.37 6.90
CA THR A 43 -1.88 1.79 8.29
C THR A 43 -3.22 1.27 8.80
N ASP A 44 -3.30 0.97 10.10
CA ASP A 44 -4.53 0.53 10.78
C ASP A 44 -5.44 1.71 11.17
N LEU A 45 -5.44 2.79 10.37
CA LEU A 45 -6.26 4.00 10.59
C LEU A 45 -7.69 3.90 9.99
N GLY A 46 -7.99 2.78 9.33
CA GLY A 46 -9.30 2.50 8.72
C GLY A 46 -10.23 1.71 9.65
N THR A 47 -11.27 1.11 9.06
CA THR A 47 -12.10 0.12 9.76
C THR A 47 -11.34 -1.22 9.90
N GLN A 48 -11.90 -2.20 10.62
CA GLN A 48 -11.30 -3.53 10.73
C GLN A 48 -11.13 -4.23 9.36
N GLU A 49 -11.98 -3.88 8.40
CA GLU A 49 -12.02 -4.47 7.06
C GLU A 49 -11.20 -3.68 6.03
N GLU A 50 -10.60 -2.56 6.45
CA GLU A 50 -9.85 -1.66 5.56
C GLU A 50 -8.43 -1.42 6.06
N LEU A 51 -7.60 -0.98 5.11
CA LEU A 51 -6.29 -0.40 5.35
C LEU A 51 -6.28 0.99 4.72
N VAL A 52 -5.66 1.94 5.42
CA VAL A 52 -5.47 3.30 4.90
C VAL A 52 -4.04 3.45 4.44
N VAL A 53 -3.89 3.86 3.19
CA VAL A 53 -2.62 4.23 2.57
C VAL A 53 -2.51 5.74 2.62
N LEU A 54 -1.35 6.25 3.01
CA LEU A 54 -1.09 7.69 3.05
C LEU A 54 0.11 8.00 2.18
N ALA A 55 0.01 9.04 1.37
CA ALA A 55 1.06 9.47 0.48
C ALA A 55 1.24 10.98 0.57
N SER A 56 2.49 11.43 0.56
CA SER A 56 2.84 12.86 0.53
C SER A 56 4.04 13.08 -0.37
N SER A 57 4.00 14.13 -1.19
CA SER A 57 5.14 14.53 -2.03
C SER A 57 5.34 16.03 -2.01
N ILE A 58 6.60 16.45 -2.00
CA ILE A 58 7.02 17.84 -2.18
C ILE A 58 7.69 17.97 -3.55
N THR A 59 7.04 18.70 -4.45
CA THR A 59 7.49 18.92 -5.83
C THR A 59 7.45 20.40 -6.14
N ASN A 60 8.58 20.99 -6.55
CA ASN A 60 8.69 22.43 -6.89
C ASN A 60 8.15 23.38 -5.81
N GLY A 61 8.32 23.02 -4.53
CA GLY A 61 7.81 23.80 -3.39
C GLY A 61 6.32 23.61 -3.10
N SER A 62 5.58 22.90 -3.95
CA SER A 62 4.19 22.50 -3.69
C SER A 62 4.18 21.16 -2.94
N LYS A 63 3.27 21.02 -1.97
CA LYS A 63 3.07 19.81 -1.19
C LYS A 63 1.70 19.22 -1.50
N GLU A 64 1.68 17.97 -1.91
CA GLU A 64 0.46 17.21 -2.15
C GLU A 64 0.36 16.06 -1.15
N LYS A 65 -0.83 15.87 -0.57
CA LYS A 65 -1.11 14.76 0.36
C LYS A 65 -2.38 14.05 -0.05
N PHE A 66 -2.34 12.73 -0.06
CA PHE A 66 -3.48 11.90 -0.39
C PHE A 66 -3.62 10.74 0.58
N ASN A 67 -4.85 10.25 0.72
CA ASN A 67 -5.12 8.95 1.30
C ASN A 67 -5.86 8.05 0.31
N ALA A 68 -5.76 6.75 0.50
CA ALA A 68 -6.56 5.77 -0.22
C ALA A 68 -6.98 4.66 0.74
N HIS A 69 -8.20 4.15 0.54
CA HIS A 69 -8.73 3.04 1.31
C HIS A 69 -8.66 1.79 0.44
N ILE A 70 -8.14 0.70 1.00
CA ILE A 70 -8.07 -0.60 0.34
C ILE A 70 -8.66 -1.68 1.25
N PRO A 71 -9.35 -2.69 0.69
CA PRO A 71 -9.90 -3.76 1.50
C PRO A 71 -8.78 -4.61 2.09
N ARG A 72 -8.95 -4.99 3.35
CA ARG A 72 -8.10 -5.94 4.06
C ARG A 72 -8.48 -7.35 3.67
N LEU A 73 -7.49 -8.11 3.20
CA LEU A 73 -7.67 -9.51 2.88
C LEU A 73 -7.38 -10.39 4.11
N PRO A 74 -8.15 -11.46 4.35
CA PRO A 74 -8.00 -12.33 5.51
C PRO A 74 -6.84 -13.34 5.32
N ALA A 75 -5.65 -12.84 4.96
CA ALA A 75 -4.44 -13.63 4.77
C ALA A 75 -3.20 -12.76 5.00
N ASN A 76 -2.12 -13.39 5.47
CA ASN A 76 -0.82 -12.74 5.61
C ASN A 76 0.06 -13.16 4.43
N PHE A 77 0.35 -12.20 3.56
CA PHE A 77 1.20 -12.41 2.39
C PHE A 77 2.63 -11.97 2.68
N THR A 78 3.60 -12.63 2.05
CA THR A 78 5.02 -12.28 2.08
C THR A 78 5.43 -11.56 0.79
N GLY A 79 6.47 -10.72 0.84
CA GLY A 79 6.97 -9.99 -0.34
C GLY A 79 6.11 -8.83 -0.85
N THR A 80 5.03 -8.47 -0.15
CA THR A 80 4.12 -7.38 -0.58
C THR A 80 4.77 -6.00 -0.51
N GLY A 81 5.71 -5.78 0.41
CA GLY A 81 6.48 -4.53 0.50
C GLY A 81 7.42 -4.35 -0.69
N ASP A 82 8.15 -5.39 -1.06
CA ASP A 82 9.07 -5.37 -2.22
C ASP A 82 8.29 -5.14 -3.52
N LEU A 83 7.17 -5.85 -3.68
CA LEU A 83 6.28 -5.66 -4.81
C LEU A 83 5.70 -4.24 -4.86
N PHE A 84 5.24 -3.71 -3.72
CA PHE A 84 4.71 -2.34 -3.64
C PHE A 84 5.75 -1.31 -4.06
N ALA A 85 6.99 -1.42 -3.56
CA ALA A 85 8.07 -0.50 -3.91
C ALA A 85 8.43 -0.57 -5.40
N ALA A 86 8.53 -1.77 -5.97
CA ALA A 86 8.81 -1.96 -7.39
C ALA A 86 7.71 -1.39 -8.29
N LEU A 87 6.44 -1.64 -7.95
CA LEU A 87 5.29 -1.09 -8.67
C LEU A 87 5.22 0.43 -8.56
N LEU A 88 5.40 0.98 -7.35
CA LEU A 88 5.37 2.43 -7.12
C LEU A 88 6.46 3.13 -7.93
N LEU A 89 7.67 2.56 -8.01
CA LEU A 89 8.75 3.08 -8.82
C LEU A 89 8.39 3.09 -10.32
N ALA A 90 7.91 1.95 -10.84
CA ALA A 90 7.52 1.82 -12.23
C ALA A 90 6.39 2.78 -12.62
N TRP A 91 5.35 2.86 -11.80
CA TRP A 91 4.22 3.77 -12.04
C TRP A 91 4.59 5.24 -11.87
N SER A 92 5.50 5.56 -10.95
CA SER A 92 6.02 6.94 -10.82
C SER A 92 6.74 7.39 -12.08
N HIS A 93 7.52 6.51 -12.70
CA HIS A 93 8.10 6.81 -14.00
C HIS A 93 7.02 6.97 -15.08
N HIS A 94 6.08 6.03 -15.19
CA HIS A 94 5.06 6.02 -16.23
C HIS A 94 4.07 7.20 -16.15
N THR A 95 3.80 7.72 -14.96
CA THR A 95 2.87 8.84 -14.75
C THR A 95 3.55 10.21 -14.70
N ASN A 96 4.85 10.29 -15.02
CA ASN A 96 5.67 11.49 -14.87
C ASN A 96 5.64 12.08 -13.45
N ASN A 97 5.83 11.21 -12.44
CA ASN A 97 5.80 11.51 -11.02
C ASN A 97 4.48 12.12 -10.51
N ASN A 98 3.35 11.84 -11.17
CA ASN A 98 2.04 12.19 -10.63
C ASN A 98 1.72 11.26 -9.45
N LEU A 99 1.93 11.74 -8.22
CA LEU A 99 1.81 10.94 -7.00
C LEU A 99 0.47 10.20 -6.92
N LYS A 100 -0.63 10.92 -7.14
CA LYS A 100 -1.98 10.37 -7.06
C LYS A 100 -2.15 9.17 -8.00
N ARG A 101 -1.84 9.36 -9.29
CA ARG A 101 -1.98 8.30 -10.31
C ARG A 101 -1.05 7.13 -10.03
N SER A 102 0.18 7.38 -9.59
CA SER A 102 1.14 6.32 -9.28
C SER A 102 0.67 5.43 -8.13
N VAL A 103 0.16 6.05 -7.06
CA VAL A 103 -0.38 5.32 -5.90
C VAL A 103 -1.64 4.55 -6.30
N GLU A 104 -2.58 5.17 -7.03
CA GLU A 104 -3.78 4.48 -7.51
C GLU A 104 -3.43 3.25 -8.36
N ALA A 105 -2.54 3.38 -9.34
CA ALA A 105 -2.13 2.27 -10.20
C ALA A 105 -1.43 1.15 -9.41
N THR A 106 -0.56 1.52 -8.47
CA THR A 106 0.13 0.58 -7.56
C THR A 106 -0.88 -0.19 -6.71
N LEU A 107 -1.83 0.50 -6.07
CA LEU A 107 -2.82 -0.13 -5.19
C LEU A 107 -3.78 -1.03 -5.96
N ASN A 108 -4.22 -0.60 -7.15
CA ASN A 108 -5.06 -1.42 -8.01
C ASN A 108 -4.35 -2.70 -8.46
N THR A 109 -3.08 -2.60 -8.86
CA THR A 109 -2.24 -3.75 -9.21
C THR A 109 -2.09 -4.71 -8.02
N MET A 110 -1.75 -4.17 -6.85
CA MET A 110 -1.60 -4.94 -5.61
C MET A 110 -2.88 -5.71 -5.28
N GLN A 111 -4.03 -5.03 -5.30
CA GLN A 111 -5.32 -5.65 -5.00
C GLN A 111 -5.62 -6.80 -5.97
N ALA A 112 -5.40 -6.61 -7.27
CA ALA A 112 -5.61 -7.67 -8.25
C ALA A 112 -4.72 -8.90 -7.98
N ILE A 113 -3.42 -8.69 -7.72
CA ILE A 113 -2.47 -9.76 -7.42
C ILE A 113 -2.87 -10.51 -6.15
N LEU A 114 -3.20 -9.79 -5.08
CA LEU A 114 -3.50 -10.41 -3.78
C LEU A 114 -4.84 -11.17 -3.81
N HIS A 115 -5.86 -10.63 -4.49
CA HIS A 115 -7.11 -11.36 -4.71
C HIS A 115 -6.89 -12.64 -5.51
N ARG A 116 -6.10 -12.57 -6.60
CA ARG A 116 -5.76 -13.76 -7.40
C ARG A 116 -4.98 -14.78 -6.59
N THR A 117 -4.00 -14.32 -5.81
CA THR A 117 -3.19 -15.17 -4.95
C THR A 117 -4.05 -15.89 -3.93
N LEU A 118 -4.95 -15.18 -3.25
CA LEU A 118 -5.85 -15.78 -2.27
C LEU A 118 -6.84 -16.77 -2.89
N ALA A 119 -7.38 -16.45 -4.07
CA ALA A 119 -8.29 -17.35 -4.78
C ALA A 119 -7.60 -18.67 -5.16
N ARG A 120 -6.38 -18.60 -5.72
CA ARG A 120 -5.58 -19.77 -6.06
C ARG A 120 -5.13 -20.54 -4.82
N ALA A 121 -4.77 -19.86 -3.75
CA ALA A 121 -4.41 -20.50 -2.49
C ALA A 121 -5.55 -21.35 -1.93
N ARG A 122 -6.80 -20.85 -1.99
CA ARG A 122 -8.00 -21.58 -1.54
C ARG A 122 -8.34 -22.77 -2.43
N GLU A 123 -8.16 -22.61 -3.74
CA GLU A 123 -8.34 -23.69 -4.72
C GLU A 123 -7.31 -24.82 -4.49
N GLU A 124 -6.03 -24.46 -4.33
CA GLU A 124 -4.92 -25.41 -4.11
C GLU A 124 -5.03 -26.14 -2.76
N ALA A 125 -5.44 -25.45 -1.69
CA ALA A 125 -5.58 -26.06 -0.37
C ALA A 125 -6.80 -26.98 -0.25
N GLY A 126 -7.87 -26.68 -1.00
CA GLY A 126 -9.15 -27.37 -0.92
C GLY A 126 -10.11 -26.77 0.13
N PRO A 127 -11.41 -27.13 0.08
CA PRO A 127 -12.44 -26.50 0.91
C PRO A 127 -12.20 -26.69 2.40
N GLY A 128 -12.25 -25.59 3.16
CA GLY A 128 -12.12 -25.60 4.62
C GLY A 128 -10.71 -25.90 5.16
N GLN A 129 -9.72 -26.08 4.29
CA GLN A 129 -8.35 -26.35 4.70
C GLN A 129 -7.59 -25.05 5.02
N PRO A 130 -6.68 -25.08 6.01
CA PRO A 130 -5.85 -23.93 6.33
C PRO A 130 -4.89 -23.59 5.18
N LEU A 131 -4.67 -22.30 4.95
CA LEU A 131 -3.69 -21.82 3.96
C LEU A 131 -2.28 -21.88 4.54
N THR A 132 -1.34 -22.38 3.75
CA THR A 132 0.08 -22.41 4.09
C THR A 132 0.80 -21.23 3.44
N VAL A 133 2.01 -20.91 3.93
CA VAL A 133 2.88 -19.90 3.30
C VAL A 133 3.11 -20.21 1.81
N ARG A 134 3.31 -21.50 1.48
CA ARG A 134 3.49 -21.95 0.09
C ARG A 134 2.28 -21.63 -0.81
N HIS A 135 1.06 -21.75 -0.28
CA HIS A 135 -0.15 -21.41 -1.04
C HIS A 135 -0.24 -19.89 -1.31
N LEU A 136 0.32 -19.07 -0.40
CA LEU A 136 0.24 -17.61 -0.42
C LEU A 136 1.41 -16.93 -1.15
N GLU A 137 2.26 -17.69 -1.84
CA GLU A 137 3.24 -17.13 -2.77
C GLU A 137 2.56 -16.32 -3.88
N LEU A 138 3.04 -15.10 -4.10
CA LEU A 138 2.40 -14.12 -4.97
C LEU A 138 2.32 -14.63 -6.42
N LYS A 139 1.11 -14.62 -6.98
CA LYS A 139 0.85 -15.11 -8.36
C LYS A 139 1.16 -14.03 -9.40
N LEU A 140 2.41 -13.60 -9.46
CA LEU A 140 2.87 -12.46 -10.29
C LEU A 140 2.73 -12.73 -11.80
N VAL A 141 3.22 -13.89 -12.26
CA VAL A 141 3.19 -14.27 -13.69
C VAL A 141 1.76 -14.31 -14.20
N GLN A 142 0.85 -14.85 -13.40
CA GLN A 142 -0.59 -14.93 -13.70
C GLN A 142 -1.29 -13.57 -13.63
N SER A 143 -0.61 -12.54 -13.13
CA SER A 143 -1.12 -11.18 -12.96
C SER A 143 -0.44 -10.17 -13.89
N LEU A 144 0.27 -10.63 -14.92
CA LEU A 144 1.03 -9.76 -15.83
C LEU A 144 0.18 -8.65 -16.45
N GLU A 145 -1.05 -8.97 -16.85
CA GLU A 145 -1.96 -7.99 -17.45
C GLU A 145 -2.43 -6.94 -16.43
N ASP A 146 -2.67 -7.31 -15.18
CA ASP A 146 -3.00 -6.34 -14.12
C ASP A 146 -1.82 -5.45 -13.77
N ILE A 147 -0.58 -5.97 -13.90
CA ILE A 147 0.64 -5.19 -13.69
C ILE A 147 0.83 -4.15 -14.81
N ARG A 148 0.50 -4.51 -16.05
CA ARG A 148 0.63 -3.62 -17.21
C ARG A 148 -0.51 -2.61 -17.30
N SER A 149 -1.73 -3.02 -16.98
CA SER A 149 -2.94 -2.23 -17.16
C SER A 149 -3.94 -2.51 -16.02
N PRO A 150 -3.69 -1.98 -14.81
CA PRO A 150 -4.54 -2.21 -13.65
C PRO A 150 -5.92 -1.57 -13.84
N ALA A 151 -6.96 -2.29 -13.42
CA ALA A 151 -8.31 -1.75 -13.39
C ALA A 151 -8.42 -0.59 -12.37
N SER A 152 -9.10 0.49 -12.73
CA SER A 152 -9.23 1.67 -11.87
C SER A 152 -10.35 1.49 -10.82
N LYS A 153 -10.09 0.77 -9.73
CA LYS A 153 -11.05 0.51 -8.64
C LYS A 153 -10.80 1.34 -7.38
N VAL A 154 -9.54 1.46 -6.98
CA VAL A 154 -9.10 2.26 -5.84
C VAL A 154 -8.83 3.68 -6.30
N THR A 155 -9.41 4.64 -5.59
CA THR A 155 -9.24 6.07 -5.83
C THR A 155 -8.61 6.72 -4.59
N ALA A 156 -7.60 7.56 -4.82
CA ALA A 156 -6.99 8.36 -3.78
C ALA A 156 -7.72 9.71 -3.65
N SER A 157 -7.95 10.13 -2.41
CA SER A 157 -8.60 11.39 -2.07
C SER A 157 -7.59 12.34 -1.42
N PRO A 158 -7.72 13.67 -1.61
CA PRO A 158 -6.90 14.63 -0.87
C PRO A 158 -7.00 14.39 0.63
N LEU A 159 -5.85 14.41 1.31
CA LEU A 159 -5.83 14.36 2.76
C LEU A 159 -6.11 15.78 3.28
N LEU A 160 -7.36 16.03 3.65
CA LEU A 160 -7.76 17.31 4.25
C LEU A 160 -7.00 17.53 5.57
N SER A 161 -6.38 18.71 5.69
CA SER A 161 -5.71 19.22 6.87
C SER A 161 -6.69 19.63 7.95
#